data_AF-A0A352CJ06-F1
#
_entry.id   AF-A0A352CJ06-F1
#
_cell.length_a   1.000
_cell.length_b   1.000
_cell.length_c   1.000
_cell.angle_alpha   90.00
_cell.angle_beta   90.00
_cell.angle_gamma   90.00
#
_symmetry.space_group_name_H-M   'P 1'
#
loop_
_entity.id
_entity.type
_entity.pdbx_description
1 polymer ?
#
loop_
_entity_poly.entity_id
_entity_poly.type
_entity_poly.pdbx_seq_one_letter_code
_entity_poly.pdbx_strand_id
1 'polypeptide(L)'
;MLIKSIDLSRKLLYIINPIAGNGSRGLLRKLIEEQTRKAGFDFQCHDSTIGGDYEELLSQTSKSGFTDIIIAGGDGTINQVVGAFRHLDLPFGI
;
A
#
# COMPACT_ATOMS: atom_id res chain seq x y z
N MET A 1 -0.24 -29.16 0.35
CA MET A 1 -0.10 -27.73 0.00
C MET A 1 -0.92 -26.97 1.02
N LEU A 2 -0.28 -26.46 2.08
CA LEU A 2 -0.99 -25.71 3.13
C LEU A 2 -1.39 -24.36 2.55
N ILE A 3 -2.69 -24.16 2.33
CA ILE A 3 -3.25 -22.84 2.12
C ILE A 3 -3.03 -22.14 3.46
N LYS A 4 -2.05 -21.23 3.53
CA LYS A 4 -1.90 -20.34 4.69
C LYS A 4 -3.26 -19.68 4.89
N SER A 5 -3.90 -19.93 6.03
CA SER A 5 -5.17 -19.31 6.37
C SER A 5 -5.02 -17.81 6.19
N ILE A 6 -5.83 -17.23 5.30
CA ILE A 6 -5.86 -15.79 5.10
C ILE A 6 -6.38 -15.18 6.39
N ASP A 7 -5.54 -14.40 7.05
CA ASP A 7 -5.94 -13.64 8.22
C ASP A 7 -6.76 -12.43 7.76
N LEU A 8 -8.08 -12.58 7.81
CA LEU A 8 -9.03 -11.54 7.43
C LEU A 8 -9.05 -10.36 8.42
N SER A 9 -8.31 -10.40 9.53
CA SER A 9 -8.14 -9.24 10.41
C SER A 9 -7.22 -8.16 9.82
N ARG A 10 -6.57 -8.45 8.70
CA ARG A 10 -5.63 -7.53 8.06
C ARG A 10 -6.35 -6.35 7.40
N LYS A 11 -5.76 -5.18 7.58
CA LYS A 11 -6.16 -3.92 6.96
C LYS A 11 -4.98 -3.29 6.22
N LEU A 12 -5.10 -3.18 4.91
CA LEU A 12 -3.97 -2.86 4.03
C LEU A 12 -3.96 -1.37 3.63
N LEU A 13 -2.82 -0.71 3.75
CA LEU A 13 -2.58 0.60 3.15
C LEU A 13 -1.76 0.43 1.87
N TYR A 14 -2.38 0.68 0.71
CA TYR A 14 -1.67 0.73 -0.56
C TYR A 14 -1.13 2.13 -0.82
N ILE A 15 0.14 2.24 -1.19
CA ILE A 15 0.77 3.46 -1.69
C ILE A 15 1.23 3.18 -3.14
N ILE A 16 0.53 3.79 -4.09
CA ILE A 16 0.60 3.46 -5.51
C ILE A 16 1.26 4.61 -6.27
N ASN A 17 2.25 4.32 -7.09
CA ASN A 17 2.81 5.30 -8.00
C ASN A 17 1.87 5.51 -9.20
N PRO A 18 1.22 6.69 -9.34
CA PRO A 18 0.20 6.91 -10.37
C PRO A 18 0.77 6.96 -11.79
N ILE A 19 2.08 7.15 -11.94
CA ILE A 19 2.77 7.25 -13.23
C ILE A 19 3.61 6.00 -13.57
N ALA A 20 3.69 5.02 -12.66
CA ALA A 20 4.39 3.77 -12.94
C ALA A 20 3.62 2.90 -13.95
N GLY A 21 4.36 2.24 -14.84
CA GLY A 21 3.82 1.32 -15.85
C GLY A 21 3.80 1.91 -17.27
N ASN A 22 4.18 1.09 -18.26
CA ASN A 22 4.30 1.47 -19.68
C ASN A 22 2.92 1.63 -20.37
N GLY A 23 2.11 2.61 -19.94
CA GLY A 23 0.93 3.07 -20.70
C GLY A 23 -0.44 2.68 -20.14
N SER A 24 -0.52 1.96 -19.03
CA SER A 24 -1.79 1.53 -18.40
C SER A 24 -2.14 2.33 -17.14
N ARG A 25 -2.07 3.67 -17.25
CA ARG A 25 -2.40 4.60 -16.15
C ARG A 25 -3.79 4.27 -15.58
N GLY A 26 -3.85 3.98 -14.28
CA GLY A 26 -5.09 3.63 -13.57
C GLY A 26 -5.53 2.16 -13.64
N LEU A 27 -4.99 1.34 -14.56
CA LEU A 27 -5.32 -0.10 -14.62
C LEU A 27 -4.79 -0.84 -13.38
N LEU A 28 -3.58 -0.52 -12.94
CA LEU A 28 -2.96 -1.13 -11.77
C LEU A 28 -3.80 -0.88 -10.51
N ARG A 29 -4.24 0.37 -10.29
CA ARG A 29 -5.13 0.73 -9.18
C ARG A 29 -6.42 -0.08 -9.22
N LYS A 30 -7.10 -0.13 -10.37
CA LYS A 30 -8.33 -0.93 -10.51
C LYS A 30 -8.09 -2.40 -10.21
N LEU A 31 -7.00 -2.97 -10.73
CA LEU A 31 -6.65 -4.37 -10.48
C LEU A 31 -6.40 -4.62 -8.99
N ILE A 32 -5.65 -3.75 -8.30
CA ILE A 32 -5.43 -3.84 -6.85
C ILE A 32 -6.77 -3.82 -6.11
N GLU A 33 -7.59 -2.79 -6.36
CA GLU A 33 -8.87 -2.62 -5.67
C GLU A 33 -9.83 -3.81 -5.89
N GLU A 34 -9.87 -4.35 -7.11
CA GLU A 34 -10.67 -5.52 -7.45
C GLU A 34 -10.17 -6.80 -6.76
N GLN A 35 -8.87 -7.07 -6.82
CA GLN A 35 -8.31 -8.31 -6.27
C GLN A 35 -8.33 -8.30 -4.74
N THR A 36 -8.02 -7.16 -4.11
CA THR A 36 -8.06 -7.03 -2.64
C THR A 36 -9.47 -7.18 -2.11
N ARG A 37 -10.47 -6.60 -2.80
CA ARG A 37 -11.89 -6.78 -2.45
C ARG A 37 -12.34 -8.23 -2.62
N LYS A 38 -11.94 -8.90 -3.70
CA LYS A 38 -12.24 -10.33 -3.91
C LYS A 38 -11.61 -11.21 -2.84
N ALA A 39 -10.44 -10.84 -2.33
CA ALA A 39 -9.77 -11.52 -1.24
C ALA A 39 -10.40 -11.24 0.14
N GLY A 40 -11.27 -10.23 0.26
CA GLY A 40 -12.03 -9.93 1.48
C GLY A 40 -11.27 -9.09 2.51
N PHE A 41 -10.19 -8.41 2.13
CA PHE A 41 -9.46 -7.51 3.04
C PHE A 41 -10.07 -6.11 3.08
N ASP A 42 -9.98 -5.47 4.24
CA ASP A 42 -10.14 -4.02 4.34
C ASP A 42 -8.89 -3.32 3.80
N PHE A 43 -9.07 -2.24 3.05
CA PHE A 43 -7.94 -1.52 2.49
C PHE A 43 -8.24 -0.05 2.16
N GLN A 44 -7.17 0.72 2.00
CA GLN A 44 -7.19 2.08 1.43
C GLN A 44 -6.05 2.24 0.42
N CYS A 45 -6.24 3.09 -0.58
CA CYS A 45 -5.27 3.29 -1.65
C CYS A 45 -4.94 4.77 -1.82
N HIS A 46 -3.68 5.13 -1.57
CA HIS A 46 -3.14 6.48 -1.73
C HIS A 46 -2.13 6.54 -2.87
N ASP A 47 -2.07 7.67 -3.57
CA ASP A 47 -1.02 7.90 -4.55
C ASP A 47 0.28 8.28 -3.83
N SER A 48 1.43 7.85 -4.35
CA SER A 48 2.73 8.29 -3.84
C SER A 48 2.98 9.76 -4.20
N THR A 49 3.54 10.53 -3.28
CA THR A 49 3.91 11.93 -3.49
C THR A 49 5.36 12.06 -3.94
N ILE A 50 5.62 12.94 -4.91
CA ILE A 50 6.98 13.29 -5.29
C ILE A 50 7.58 14.09 -4.12
N GLY A 51 8.66 13.58 -3.53
CA GLY A 51 9.34 14.22 -2.39
C GLY A 51 9.06 13.54 -1.04
N GLY A 52 8.11 12.60 -0.98
CA GLY A 52 7.87 11.80 0.22
C GLY A 52 7.17 12.54 1.35
N ASP A 53 6.39 13.58 1.04
CA ASP A 53 5.52 14.22 2.02
C ASP A 53 4.32 13.29 2.31
N TYR A 54 4.35 12.70 3.50
CA TYR A 54 3.39 11.73 3.99
C TYR A 54 2.92 12.06 5.41
N GLU A 55 3.11 13.28 5.92
CA GLU A 55 2.81 13.60 7.34
C GLU A 55 1.37 13.30 7.73
N GLU A 56 0.42 13.73 6.89
CA GLU A 56 -1.00 13.46 7.11
C GLU A 56 -1.29 11.95 7.05
N LEU A 57 -0.73 11.26 6.04
CA LEU A 57 -0.94 9.83 5.87
C LEU A 57 -0.33 9.02 7.03
N LEU A 58 0.83 9.43 7.57
CA LEU A 58 1.45 8.82 8.74
C LEU A 58 0.57 8.98 10.00
N SER A 59 0.05 10.18 10.22
CA SER A 59 -0.86 10.47 11.34
C SER A 59 -2.14 9.64 11.24
N GLN A 60 -2.72 9.51 10.04
CA GLN A 60 -3.87 8.66 9.79
C GLN A 60 -3.53 7.18 9.99
N THR A 61 -2.40 6.72 9.45
CA THR A 61 -1.98 5.31 9.51
C THR A 61 -1.83 4.85 10.95
N SER A 62 -1.19 5.67 11.79
CA SER A 62 -0.96 5.39 13.22
C SER A 62 -2.26 5.28 14.04
N LYS A 63 -3.38 5.83 13.55
CA LYS A 63 -4.68 5.85 14.25
C LYS A 63 -5.70 4.88 13.68
N SER A 64 -5.46 4.35 12.48
CA SER A 64 -6.51 3.68 11.67
C SER A 64 -6.44 2.15 11.70
N GLY A 65 -5.54 1.56 12.49
CA GLY A 65 -5.42 0.11 12.65
C GLY A 65 -4.98 -0.62 11.38
N PHE A 66 -4.21 0.03 10.51
CA PHE A 66 -3.58 -0.66 9.39
C PHE A 66 -2.59 -1.69 9.93
N THR A 67 -2.57 -2.86 9.32
CA THR A 67 -1.68 -3.96 9.67
C THR A 67 -0.51 -4.06 8.72
N ASP A 68 -0.60 -3.48 7.52
CA ASP A 68 0.41 -3.61 6.48
C ASP A 68 0.45 -2.41 5.55
N ILE A 69 1.64 -2.13 5.03
CA ILE A 69 1.88 -1.13 4.01
C ILE A 69 2.30 -1.84 2.73
N ILE A 70 1.53 -1.68 1.66
CA ILE A 70 1.78 -2.31 0.36
C ILE A 70 2.19 -1.23 -0.65
N ILE A 71 3.33 -1.39 -1.28
CA ILE A 71 3.94 -0.39 -2.16
C ILE A 71 3.84 -0.86 -3.61
N ALA A 72 3.12 -0.13 -4.44
CA ALA A 72 3.00 -0.41 -5.87
C ALA A 72 3.76 0.66 -6.68
N GLY A 73 5.06 0.49 -6.86
CA GLY A 73 5.92 1.41 -7.59
C GLY A 73 7.33 0.87 -7.81
N GLY A 74 8.17 1.62 -8.52
CA GLY A 74 9.60 1.27 -8.68
C GLY A 74 10.46 1.71 -7.49
N ASP A 75 11.77 1.52 -7.60
CA ASP A 75 12.76 1.74 -6.53
C ASP A 75 12.66 3.13 -5.87
N GLY A 76 12.41 4.17 -6.66
CA GLY A 76 12.26 5.54 -6.13
C GLY A 76 11.07 5.67 -5.17
N THR A 77 9.92 5.10 -5.54
CA THR A 77 8.72 5.07 -4.69
C THR A 77 8.95 4.21 -3.47
N ILE A 78 9.57 3.03 -3.63
CA ILE A 78 9.89 2.12 -2.53
C ILE A 78 10.77 2.82 -1.49
N ASN A 79 11.85 3.48 -1.92
CA ASN A 79 12.77 4.17 -1.03
C ASN A 79 12.08 5.31 -0.25
N GLN A 80 11.24 6.10 -0.92
CA GLN A 80 10.48 7.19 -0.28
C GLN A 80 9.51 6.67 0.77
N VAL A 81 8.71 5.65 0.42
CA VAL A 81 7.71 5.10 1.33
C VAL A 81 8.37 4.39 2.50
N VAL A 82 9.36 3.53 2.28
CA VAL A 82 10.09 2.87 3.38
C VAL A 82 10.78 3.91 4.26
N GLY A 83 11.43 4.91 3.67
CA GLY A 83 12.08 5.99 4.41
C GLY A 83 11.11 6.72 5.34
N ALA A 84 9.90 7.03 4.86
CA ALA A 84 8.87 7.70 5.64
C ALA A 84 8.22 6.78 6.69
N PHE A 85 7.87 5.54 6.36
CA PHE A 85 7.00 4.70 7.19
C PHE A 85 7.73 3.68 8.07
N ARG A 86 9.04 3.42 7.88
CA ARG A 86 9.79 2.37 8.61
C ARG A 86 9.79 2.48 10.14
N HIS A 87 9.37 3.60 10.70
CA HIS A 87 9.24 3.81 12.14
C HIS A 87 7.90 3.29 12.68
N LEU A 88 6.94 3.03 11.81
CA LEU A 88 5.76 2.23 12.13
C LEU A 88 6.21 0.77 12.18
N ASP A 89 5.85 0.07 13.25
CA ASP A 89 6.09 -1.37 13.39
C ASP A 89 5.09 -2.17 12.54
N LEU A 90 5.11 -1.90 11.22
CA LEU A 90 4.22 -2.50 10.24
C LEU A 90 5.06 -3.18 9.14
N PRO A 91 4.72 -4.39 8.71
CA PRO A 91 5.34 -5.04 7.57
C PRO A 91 5.09 -4.28 6.26
N PHE A 92 6.08 -4.36 5.38
CA PHE A 92 6.01 -3.86 4.01
C PHE A 92 5.80 -5.01 3.00
N GLY A 93 4.93 -4.80 2.03
CA GLY A 93 4.80 -5.60 0.81
C GLY A 93 5.12 -4.76 -0.43
N ILE A 94 5.63 -5.41 -1.48
CA ILE A 94 5.97 -4.81 -2.79
C ILE A 94 5.33 -5.67 -3.88
#